data_AF-A0A2S5X1P5-F1
#
_entry.id   AF-A0A2S5X1P5-F1
#
_cell.length_a   1.000
_cell.length_b   1.000
_cell.length_c   1.000
_cell.angle_alpha   90.00
_cell.angle_beta   90.00
_cell.angle_gamma   90.00
#
_symmetry.space_group_name_H-M   'P 1'
#
loop_
_entity.id
_entity.type
_entity.pdbx_description
1 polymer ?
#
loop_
_entity_poly.entity_id
_entity_poly.type
_entity_poly.pdbx_seq_one_letter_code
_entity_poly.pdbx_strand_id
1 'polypeptide(L)'
;MPARTSPVFNPALGVATANVALAEQAEIDAAVAAAKAAFPGWSNASVAKRQGVLFRFRELLNERKLELARIITSEHGKVVSDAAGEIQR
;
A
#
# COMPACT_ATOMS: atom_id res chain seq x y z
N MET A 1 7.75 -6.79 -23.59
CA MET A 1 6.49 -6.12 -23.95
C MET A 1 6.29 -4.97 -22.98
N PRO A 2 5.64 -3.85 -23.35
CA PRO A 2 5.33 -2.81 -22.36
C PRO A 2 4.47 -3.43 -21.25
N ALA A 3 4.78 -3.11 -20.00
CA ALA A 3 4.03 -3.62 -18.85
C ALA A 3 2.55 -3.28 -18.99
N ARG A 4 1.67 -4.26 -18.74
CA ARG A 4 0.22 -4.05 -18.82
C ARG A 4 -0.22 -3.12 -17.68
N THR A 5 -1.12 -2.19 -17.97
CA THR A 5 -1.64 -1.25 -16.97
C THR A 5 -3.17 -1.18 -16.98
N SER A 6 -3.77 -0.76 -15.87
CA SER A 6 -5.18 -0.38 -15.76
C SER A 6 -5.32 1.08 -15.35
N PRO A 7 -6.29 1.84 -15.89
CA PRO A 7 -6.60 3.16 -15.38
C PRO A 7 -7.14 3.09 -13.94
N VAL A 8 -6.75 4.06 -13.12
CA VAL A 8 -7.34 4.36 -11.81
C VAL A 8 -8.18 5.61 -11.97
N PHE A 9 -9.44 5.58 -11.54
CA PHE A 9 -10.37 6.67 -11.73
C PHE A 9 -10.58 7.46 -10.45
N ASN A 10 -10.75 8.78 -10.58
CA ASN A 10 -11.39 9.58 -9.56
C ASN A 10 -12.91 9.44 -9.71
N PRO A 11 -13.61 8.78 -8.77
CA PRO A 11 -15.02 8.50 -8.91
C PRO A 11 -15.91 9.75 -8.82
N ALA A 12 -15.43 10.84 -8.22
CA ALA A 12 -16.19 12.09 -8.11
C ALA A 12 -16.21 12.87 -9.45
N LEU A 13 -15.20 12.67 -10.30
CA LEU A 13 -15.04 13.36 -11.58
C LEU A 13 -15.29 12.45 -12.79
N GLY A 14 -15.23 11.13 -12.61
CA GLY A 14 -15.34 10.14 -13.69
C GLY A 14 -14.11 10.08 -14.62
N VAL A 15 -12.98 10.70 -14.24
CA VAL A 15 -11.76 10.79 -15.06
C VAL A 15 -10.66 9.88 -14.51
N ALA A 16 -9.84 9.33 -15.41
CA ALA A 16 -8.66 8.58 -15.03
C ALA A 16 -7.57 9.53 -14.51
N THR A 17 -7.01 9.22 -13.33
CA THR A 17 -5.98 10.04 -12.65
C THR A 17 -4.61 9.37 -12.63
N ALA A 18 -4.55 8.05 -12.78
CA ALA A 18 -3.31 7.29 -12.83
C ALA A 18 -3.46 6.00 -13.64
N ASN A 19 -2.34 5.29 -13.85
CA ASN A 19 -2.33 3.94 -14.37
C ASN A 19 -1.59 3.04 -13.37
N VAL A 20 -2.24 1.95 -12.95
CA VAL A 20 -1.64 0.93 -12.09
C VAL A 20 -1.07 -0.19 -12.96
N ALA A 21 0.16 -0.62 -12.67
CA ALA A 21 0.75 -1.78 -13.31
C ALA A 21 0.00 -3.06 -12.91
N LEU A 22 -0.31 -3.90 -13.88
CA LEU A 22 -0.96 -5.18 -13.67
C LEU A 22 0.07 -6.29 -13.79
N ALA A 23 0.34 -6.95 -12.67
CA ALA A 23 1.39 -7.96 -12.58
C ALA A 23 1.22 -9.08 -13.62
N GLU A 24 2.34 -9.46 -14.23
CA GLU A 24 2.50 -10.67 -15.02
C GLU A 24 2.99 -11.84 -14.15
N GLN A 25 2.94 -13.05 -14.70
CA GLN A 25 3.33 -14.26 -13.98
C GLN A 25 4.75 -14.17 -13.40
N ALA A 26 5.70 -13.61 -14.14
CA ALA A 26 7.08 -13.45 -13.68
C ALA A 26 7.21 -12.51 -12.47
N GLU A 27 6.41 -11.45 -12.41
CA GLU A 27 6.39 -10.51 -11.27
C GLU A 27 5.76 -11.16 -10.04
N ILE A 28 4.72 -11.96 -10.23
CA ILE A 28 4.08 -12.76 -9.18
C ILE A 28 5.09 -13.77 -8.61
N ASP A 29 5.78 -14.51 -9.48
CA ASP A 29 6.78 -15.50 -9.08
C ASP A 29 7.94 -14.84 -8.31
N ALA A 30 8.40 -13.68 -8.78
CA ALA A 30 9.43 -12.89 -8.10
C ALA A 30 8.97 -12.42 -6.72
N ALA A 31 7.74 -11.91 -6.59
CA ALA A 31 7.19 -11.48 -5.30
C ALA A 31 7.07 -12.64 -4.31
N VAL A 32 6.60 -13.81 -4.76
CA VAL A 32 6.50 -15.03 -3.94
C VAL A 32 7.89 -15.53 -3.54
N ALA A 33 8.84 -15.56 -4.46
CA ALA A 33 10.22 -15.97 -4.18
C ALA A 33 10.87 -15.06 -3.13
N ALA A 34 10.71 -13.73 -3.27
CA ALA A 34 11.21 -12.76 -2.31
C ALA A 34 10.58 -12.95 -0.91
N ALA A 35 9.27 -13.16 -0.84
CA ALA A 35 8.57 -13.44 0.42
C ALA A 35 9.07 -14.73 1.09
N LYS A 36 9.23 -15.82 0.31
CA LYS A 36 9.77 -17.10 0.80
C LYS A 36 11.21 -16.96 1.30
N ALA A 37 12.05 -16.20 0.60
CA ALA A 37 13.44 -15.96 1.00
C ALA A 37 13.53 -15.13 2.29
N ALA A 38 12.64 -14.14 2.47
CA ALA A 38 12.60 -13.31 3.67
C ALA A 38 12.05 -14.05 4.90
N PHE A 39 11.14 -15.01 4.70
CA PHE A 39 10.38 -15.64 5.78
C PHE A 39 11.25 -16.28 6.88
N PRO A 40 12.28 -17.10 6.59
CA PRO A 40 13.11 -17.69 7.64
C PRO A 40 13.76 -16.64 8.56
N GLY A 41 14.22 -15.53 7.99
CA GLY A 41 14.78 -14.42 8.77
C GLY A 41 13.74 -13.68 9.60
N TRP A 42 12.54 -13.50 9.06
CA TRP A 42 11.44 -12.82 9.74
C TRP A 42 10.81 -13.67 10.86
N SER A 43 10.58 -14.96 10.60
CA SER A 43 10.01 -15.90 11.58
C SER A 43 10.93 -16.09 12.78
N ASN A 44 12.25 -16.12 12.54
CA ASN A 44 13.26 -16.28 13.58
C ASN A 44 13.61 -14.96 14.30
N ALA A 45 13.12 -13.82 13.84
CA ALA A 45 13.34 -12.54 14.52
C ALA A 45 12.74 -12.55 15.93
N SER A 46 13.36 -11.84 16.87
CA SER A 46 12.77 -11.66 18.20
C SER A 46 11.47 -10.87 18.12
N VAL A 47 10.58 -11.08 19.10
CA VAL A 47 9.34 -10.30 19.24
C VAL A 47 9.64 -8.80 19.29
N ALA A 48 10.65 -8.40 20.06
CA ALA A 48 11.08 -7.01 20.17
C ALA A 48 11.48 -6.40 18.81
N LYS A 49 12.20 -7.16 17.97
CA LYS A 49 12.60 -6.69 16.63
C LYS A 49 11.38 -6.50 15.73
N ARG A 50 10.44 -7.45 15.72
CA ARG A 50 9.20 -7.33 14.93
C ARG A 50 8.33 -6.18 15.43
N GLN A 51 8.23 -5.99 16.74
CA GLN A 51 7.53 -4.85 17.33
C GLN A 51 8.14 -3.53 16.86
N GLY A 52 9.48 -3.39 16.89
CA GLY A 52 10.15 -2.19 16.39
C GLY A 52 9.77 -1.84 14.94
N VAL A 53 9.71 -2.83 14.05
CA VAL A 53 9.26 -2.64 12.66
C VAL A 53 7.80 -2.16 12.59
N LEU A 54 6.90 -2.80 13.36
CA LEU A 54 5.48 -2.44 13.37
C LEU A 54 5.23 -1.05 13.97
N PHE A 55 5.96 -0.67 15.02
CA PHE A 55 5.90 0.67 15.59
C PHE A 55 6.41 1.72 14.61
N ARG A 56 7.53 1.46 13.95
CA ARG A 56 8.05 2.36 12.92
C ARG A 56 7.08 2.52 11.75
N PHE A 57 6.43 1.43 11.33
CA PHE A 57 5.38 1.49 10.30
C PHE A 57 4.21 2.37 10.75
N ARG A 58 3.72 2.20 11.99
CA ARG A 58 2.69 3.07 12.58
C ARG A 58 3.12 4.53 12.63
N GLU A 59 4.34 4.84 13.02
CA GLU A 59 4.86 6.22 13.03
C GLU A 59 4.79 6.84 11.64
N LEU A 60 5.27 6.12 10.62
CA LEU A 60 5.24 6.57 9.22
C LEU A 60 3.80 6.82 8.71
N LEU A 61 2.84 5.97 9.09
CA LEU A 61 1.42 6.18 8.76
C LEU A 61 0.88 7.46 9.41
N ASN A 62 1.22 7.71 10.68
CA ASN A 62 0.79 8.92 11.39
C ASN A 62 1.43 10.18 10.81
N GLU A 63 2.74 10.15 10.54
CA GLU A 63 3.50 11.26 9.94
C GLU A 63 2.91 11.69 8.59
N ARG A 64 2.40 10.74 7.79
CA ARG A 64 1.85 10.99 6.45
C ARG A 64 0.32 10.89 6.37
N LYS A 65 -0.36 10.94 7.52
CA LYS A 65 -1.81 10.69 7.61
C LYS A 65 -2.63 11.51 6.62
N LEU A 66 -2.33 12.80 6.48
CA LEU A 66 -3.08 13.70 5.60
C LEU A 66 -2.82 13.41 4.11
N GLU A 67 -1.59 13.03 3.76
CA GLU A 67 -1.23 12.62 2.40
C GLU A 67 -1.96 11.33 2.02
N LEU A 68 -1.87 10.32 2.88
CA LEU A 68 -2.53 9.03 2.69
C LEU A 68 -4.07 9.17 2.62
N ALA A 69 -4.66 10.03 3.44
CA ALA A 69 -6.11 10.29 3.40
C ALA A 69 -6.54 10.89 2.05
N ARG A 70 -5.74 11.80 1.47
CA ARG A 70 -6.01 12.36 0.15
C ARG A 70 -5.91 11.32 -0.96
N ILE A 71 -4.93 10.40 -0.88
CA ILE A 71 -4.80 9.29 -1.83
C ILE A 71 -6.07 8.44 -1.80
N ILE A 72 -6.49 7.99 -0.60
CA ILE A 72 -7.71 7.19 -0.44
C ILE A 72 -8.94 7.92 -0.99
N THR A 73 -9.12 9.20 -0.65
CA THR A 73 -10.22 10.03 -1.18
C THR A 73 -10.18 10.11 -2.70
N SER A 74 -9.01 10.28 -3.30
CA SER A 74 -8.87 10.45 -4.75
C SER A 74 -9.26 9.19 -5.54
N GLU A 75 -9.16 8.01 -4.94
CA GLU A 75 -9.44 6.72 -5.58
C GLU A 75 -10.81 6.15 -5.20
N HIS A 76 -11.37 6.51 -4.02
CA HIS A 76 -12.58 5.90 -3.47
C HIS A 76 -13.73 6.88 -3.26
N GLY A 77 -13.52 8.20 -3.44
CA GLY A 77 -14.58 9.21 -3.38
C GLY A 77 -15.10 9.58 -1.99
N LYS A 78 -14.56 8.98 -0.92
CA LYS A 78 -14.90 9.35 0.47
C LYS A 78 -14.29 10.69 0.86
N VAL A 79 -14.91 11.41 1.79
CA VAL A 79 -14.35 12.68 2.30
C VAL A 79 -13.04 12.46 3.07
N VAL A 80 -12.13 13.43 3.02
CA VAL A 80 -10.78 13.31 3.61
C VAL A 80 -10.83 13.01 5.12
N SER A 81 -11.82 13.54 5.84
CA SER A 81 -12.01 13.26 7.27
C SER A 81 -12.33 11.79 7.55
N ASP A 82 -13.12 11.15 6.70
CA ASP A 82 -13.47 9.73 6.80
C ASP A 82 -12.25 8.85 6.46
N ALA A 83 -11.55 9.14 5.36
CA ALA A 83 -10.29 8.49 5.01
C ALA A 83 -9.21 8.61 6.10
N ALA A 84 -9.11 9.79 6.74
CA ALA A 84 -8.19 10.01 7.85
C ALA A 84 -8.56 9.18 9.08
N GLY A 85 -9.84 8.87 9.28
CA GLY A 85 -10.32 7.98 10.34
C GLY A 85 -9.96 6.51 10.11
N GLU A 86 -9.78 6.07 8.86
CA GLU A 86 -9.32 4.72 8.53
C GLU A 86 -7.83 4.51 8.84
N ILE A 87 -6.99 5.52 8.60
CA ILE A 87 -5.55 5.45 8.89
C ILE A 87 -5.26 5.45 10.40
N GLN A 88 -6.17 6.03 11.19
CA GLN A 88 -6.01 6.19 12.64
C GLN A 88 -6.35 4.93 13.44
N ARG A 89 -7.18 4.04 12.89
CA ARG A 89 -7.76 2.88 13.58
C ARG A 89 -6.92 1.62 13.46
#